data_AF-A0AA85BXW1-F1
#
_entry.id   AF-A0AA85BXW1-F1
#
_cell.length_a   1.000
_cell.length_b   1.000
_cell.length_c   1.000
_cell.angle_alpha   90.00
_cell.angle_beta   90.00
_cell.angle_gamma   90.00
#
_symmetry.space_group_name_H-M   'P 1'
#
loop_
_entity.id
_entity.type
_entity.pdbx_description
1 polymer ?
#
loop_
_entity_poly.entity_id
_entity_poly.type
_entity_poly.pdbx_seq_one_letter_code
_entity_poly.pdbx_strand_id
1 'polypeptide(L)'
;MSSQSSLNDISNAIRQEIIRFESVHPNIYAIYDLIDAVEDKNLAESLRQLVVSIEDAFVNSQEWTLSNGVPGIKLGLLGSVQSGKSALVHRYLTGAYVHDESPEGGRFKKELSWTIKVTCF
;
A
#
# COMPACT_ATOMS: atom_id res chain seq x y z
N MET A 1 28.75 3.63 -4.82
CA MET A 1 28.17 2.45 -5.50
C MET A 1 27.30 1.59 -4.58
N SER A 2 27.22 1.89 -3.27
CA SER A 2 26.49 1.10 -2.25
C SER A 2 25.01 1.51 -2.05
N SER A 3 24.54 2.62 -2.63
CA SER A 3 23.18 3.13 -2.40
C SER A 3 22.14 2.66 -3.43
N GLN A 4 22.57 2.08 -4.56
CA GLN A 4 21.66 1.55 -5.59
C GLN A 4 21.27 0.09 -5.35
N SER A 5 22.13 -0.70 -4.69
CA SER A 5 21.83 -2.10 -4.34
C SER A 5 20.68 -2.19 -3.36
N SER A 6 20.68 -1.35 -2.32
CA SER A 6 19.64 -1.33 -1.28
C SER A 6 18.25 -0.95 -1.79
N LEU A 7 18.15 -0.10 -2.81
CA LEU A 7 16.87 0.23 -3.46
C LEU A 7 16.30 -0.96 -4.24
N ASN A 8 17.17 -1.71 -4.92
CA ASN A 8 16.77 -2.92 -5.64
C ASN A 8 16.36 -4.04 -4.69
N ASP A 9 17.04 -4.18 -3.54
CA ASP A 9 16.69 -5.14 -2.51
C ASP A 9 15.29 -4.86 -1.93
N ILE A 10 14.98 -3.59 -1.68
CA ILE A 10 13.65 -3.18 -1.21
C ILE A 10 12.59 -3.41 -2.29
N SER A 11 12.88 -3.05 -3.55
CA SER A 11 11.95 -3.31 -4.65
C SER A 11 11.69 -4.81 -4.84
N ASN A 12 12.70 -5.66 -4.65
CA ASN A 12 12.54 -7.10 -4.73
C ASN A 12 11.75 -7.64 -3.55
N ALA A 13 11.99 -7.13 -2.34
CA ALA A 13 11.23 -7.52 -1.15
C ALA A 13 9.74 -7.15 -1.27
N ILE A 14 9.42 -5.96 -1.81
CA ILE A 14 8.03 -5.58 -2.12
C ILE A 14 7.41 -6.57 -3.13
N ARG A 15 8.12 -6.90 -4.21
CA ARG A 15 7.61 -7.82 -5.23
C ARG A 15 7.37 -9.23 -4.68
N GLN A 16 8.30 -9.73 -3.86
CA GLN A 16 8.14 -11.03 -3.21
C GLN A 16 6.96 -11.05 -2.26
N GLU A 17 6.72 -9.94 -1.54
CA GLU A 17 5.58 -9.85 -0.63
C GLU A 17 4.24 -9.79 -1.38
N ILE A 18 4.17 -9.10 -2.53
CA ILE A 18 3.00 -9.13 -3.40
C ILE A 18 2.73 -10.55 -3.89
N ILE A 19 3.75 -11.25 -4.39
CA ILE A 19 3.62 -12.64 -4.86
C ILE A 19 3.15 -13.56 -3.72
N ARG A 20 3.72 -13.40 -2.52
CA ARG A 20 3.31 -14.16 -1.33
C ARG A 20 1.84 -13.92 -1.00
N PHE A 21 1.38 -12.67 -1.05
CA PHE A 21 -0.02 -12.31 -0.81
C PHE A 21 -0.94 -12.90 -1.89
N GLU A 22 -0.63 -12.72 -3.17
CA GLU A 22 -1.42 -13.26 -4.28
C GLU A 22 -1.49 -14.79 -4.23
N SER A 23 -0.42 -15.45 -3.80
CA SER A 23 -0.35 -16.92 -3.73
C SER A 23 -1.29 -17.58 -2.72
N VAL A 24 -1.92 -16.81 -1.81
CA VAL A 24 -2.88 -17.39 -0.84
C VAL A 24 -4.25 -17.64 -1.45
N HIS A 25 -4.64 -16.88 -2.49
CA HIS A 25 -5.99 -16.94 -3.08
C HIS A 25 -6.37 -18.34 -3.59
N PRO A 26 -5.50 -19.10 -4.29
CA PRO A 26 -5.81 -20.46 -4.69
C PRO A 26 -6.20 -21.38 -3.52
N ASN A 27 -5.58 -21.20 -2.35
CA ASN A 27 -5.90 -21.98 -1.16
C ASN A 27 -7.25 -21.56 -0.57
N ILE A 28 -7.55 -20.26 -0.55
CA ILE A 28 -8.85 -19.73 -0.09
C ILE A 28 -9.99 -20.28 -0.96
N TYR A 29 -9.84 -20.24 -2.28
CA TYR A 29 -10.84 -20.81 -3.21
C TYR A 29 -11.01 -22.31 -3.02
N ALA A 30 -9.92 -23.06 -2.86
CA ALA A 30 -9.99 -24.49 -2.58
C ALA A 30 -10.75 -24.79 -1.27
N ILE A 31 -10.62 -23.95 -0.24
CA ILE A 31 -11.38 -24.10 1.00
C ILE A 31 -12.88 -23.87 0.76
N TYR A 32 -13.26 -22.88 -0.05
CA TYR A 32 -14.67 -22.67 -0.41
C TYR A 32 -15.25 -23.88 -1.17
N ASP A 33 -14.49 -24.46 -2.10
CA ASP A 33 -14.91 -25.69 -2.80
C ASP A 33 -15.12 -26.86 -1.82
N LEU A 34 -14.25 -27.00 -0.83
CA LEU A 34 -14.39 -28.02 0.22
C LEU A 34 -15.59 -27.78 1.12
N ILE A 35 -15.90 -26.52 1.44
CA ILE A 35 -17.09 -26.15 2.23
C ILE A 35 -18.36 -26.48 1.45
N ASP A 36 -18.38 -26.22 0.14
CA ASP A 36 -19.54 -26.51 -0.71
C ASP A 36 -19.80 -28.02 -0.85
N ALA A 37 -18.77 -28.85 -0.69
CA ALA A 37 -18.87 -30.30 -0.64
C ALA A 37 -19.44 -30.86 0.68
N VAL A 38 -19.62 -30.04 1.72
CA VAL A 38 -20.20 -30.46 3.00
C VAL A 38 -21.73 -30.59 2.89
N GLU A 39 -22.25 -31.76 3.23
CA GLU A 39 -23.70 -32.05 3.20
C GLU A 39 -24.48 -31.26 4.28
N ASP A 40 -23.92 -31.16 5.49
CA ASP A 40 -24.52 -30.39 6.60
C ASP A 40 -24.40 -28.88 6.34
N LYS A 41 -25.54 -28.27 6.02
CA LYS A 41 -25.65 -26.84 5.70
C LYS A 41 -25.35 -25.91 6.89
N ASN A 42 -25.64 -26.34 8.13
CA ASN A 42 -25.36 -25.51 9.30
C ASN A 42 -23.85 -25.49 9.59
N LEU A 43 -23.19 -26.63 9.44
CA LEU A 43 -21.74 -26.74 9.57
C LEU A 43 -21.03 -25.99 8.44
N ALA A 44 -21.49 -26.14 7.19
CA ALA A 44 -20.94 -25.46 6.04
C ALA A 44 -21.00 -23.93 6.20
N GLU A 45 -22.16 -23.39 6.64
CA GLU A 45 -22.31 -21.96 6.87
C GLU A 45 -21.39 -21.47 8.01
N SER A 46 -21.30 -22.23 9.12
CA SER A 46 -20.40 -21.90 10.23
C SER A 46 -18.94 -21.86 9.79
N LEU A 47 -18.50 -22.82 8.98
CA LEU A 47 -17.16 -22.85 8.40
C LEU A 47 -16.93 -21.68 7.44
N ARG A 48 -17.93 -21.34 6.61
CA ARG A 48 -17.87 -20.20 5.69
C ARG A 48 -17.67 -18.89 6.43
N GLN A 49 -18.42 -18.67 7.51
CA GLN A 49 -18.26 -17.47 8.34
C GLN A 49 -16.87 -17.38 8.99
N LEU A 50 -16.30 -18.51 9.42
CA LEU A 50 -14.94 -18.54 9.96
C LEU A 50 -13.90 -18.17 8.89
N VAL A 51 -14.02 -18.73 7.67
CA VAL A 51 -13.11 -18.42 6.57
C VAL A 51 -13.21 -16.95 6.18
N VAL A 52 -14.42 -16.39 6.07
CA VAL A 52 -14.62 -14.96 5.80
C VAL A 52 -14.00 -14.10 6.89
N SER A 53 -14.15 -14.46 8.16
CA SER A 53 -13.53 -13.71 9.27
C SER A 53 -12.00 -13.76 9.22
N ILE A 54 -11.40 -14.89 8.79
CA ILE A 54 -9.95 -15.04 8.64
C ILE A 54 -9.47 -14.24 7.43
N GLU A 55 -10.19 -14.30 6.31
CA GLU A 55 -9.92 -13.54 5.09
C GLU A 55 -9.99 -12.03 5.37
N ASP A 56 -11.04 -11.57 6.04
CA ASP A 56 -11.21 -10.17 6.42
C ASP A 56 -10.11 -9.72 7.40
N ALA A 57 -9.75 -10.56 8.38
CA ALA A 57 -8.63 -10.29 9.26
C ALA A 57 -7.29 -10.24 8.50
N PHE A 58 -7.10 -11.06 7.47
CA PHE A 58 -5.88 -11.08 6.65
C PHE A 58 -5.78 -9.85 5.73
N VAL A 59 -6.88 -9.48 5.05
CA VAL A 59 -6.96 -8.31 4.17
C VAL A 59 -6.88 -7.01 4.97
N ASN A 60 -7.50 -6.95 6.15
CA ASN A 60 -7.51 -5.78 7.02
C ASN A 60 -6.34 -5.74 8.02
N SER A 61 -5.55 -6.81 8.15
CA SER A 61 -4.41 -6.85 9.05
C SER A 61 -3.48 -5.69 8.73
N GLN A 62 -3.23 -4.87 9.74
CA GLN A 62 -2.58 -3.58 9.57
C GLN A 62 -1.06 -3.67 9.40
N GLU A 63 -0.49 -4.87 9.33
CA GLU A 63 0.94 -5.07 9.49
C GLU A 63 1.47 -6.17 8.58
N TRP A 64 1.98 -5.75 7.42
CA TRP A 64 3.07 -6.45 6.75
C TRP A 64 4.09 -5.40 6.36
N THR A 65 4.64 -4.86 7.44
CA THR A 65 5.79 -3.98 7.48
C THR A 65 6.96 -4.71 6.85
N LEU A 66 7.35 -4.27 5.64
CA LEU A 66 8.77 -4.04 5.43
C LEU A 66 9.21 -3.14 6.59
N SER A 67 9.88 -3.73 7.58
CA SER A 67 10.38 -3.04 8.78
C SER A 67 11.40 -1.94 8.46
N ASN A 68 11.70 -1.73 7.19
CA ASN A 68 12.62 -0.74 6.69
C ASN A 68 11.81 0.31 5.92
N GLY A 69 11.88 1.55 6.40
CA GLY A 69 11.18 2.68 5.80
C GLY A 69 11.33 2.71 4.29
N VAL A 70 10.22 2.96 3.59
CA VAL A 70 10.18 3.05 2.14
C VAL A 70 11.24 4.06 1.69
N PRO A 71 12.15 3.68 0.78
CA PRO A 71 13.26 4.53 0.42
C PRO A 71 12.77 5.61 -0.56
N GLY A 72 12.07 6.60 -0.03
CA GLY A 72 11.59 7.80 -0.72
C GLY A 72 10.51 7.54 -1.79
N ILE A 73 9.32 8.07 -1.58
CA ILE A 73 8.28 8.15 -2.62
C ILE A 73 8.49 9.45 -3.42
N LYS A 74 8.58 9.35 -4.75
CA LYS A 74 8.63 10.51 -5.65
C LYS A 74 7.22 10.83 -6.13
N LEU A 75 6.65 11.93 -5.66
CA LEU A 75 5.35 12.44 -6.10
C LEU A 75 5.57 13.59 -7.11
N GLY A 76 4.97 13.47 -8.30
CA GLY A 76 4.93 14.55 -9.29
C GLY A 76 3.57 15.27 -9.26
N LEU A 77 3.56 16.59 -9.13
CA LEU A 77 2.35 17.41 -9.22
C LEU A 77 2.37 18.20 -10.53
N LEU A 78 1.43 17.89 -11.43
CA LEU A 78 1.30 18.54 -12.74
C LEU A 78 0.06 19.43 -12.76
N GLY A 79 0.15 20.60 -13.38
CA GLY A 79 -0.95 21.55 -13.56
C GLY A 79 -0.48 22.93 -14.05
N SER A 80 -1.42 23.76 -14.50
CA SER A 80 -1.15 25.11 -15.04
C SER A 80 -0.53 26.04 -14.00
N VAL A 81 0.21 27.07 -14.41
CA VAL A 81 0.98 27.96 -13.48
C VAL A 81 0.09 28.47 -12.33
N GLN A 82 -1.11 28.95 -12.66
CA GLN A 82 -2.14 29.51 -11.75
C GLN A 82 -2.85 28.51 -10.83
N SER A 83 -2.48 27.22 -10.87
CA SER A 83 -3.21 26.18 -10.15
C SER A 83 -2.78 26.02 -8.68
N GLY A 84 -1.93 26.91 -8.15
CA GLY A 84 -1.56 26.91 -6.72
C GLY A 84 -0.69 25.73 -6.26
N LYS A 85 -0.08 24.97 -7.18
CA LYS A 85 0.73 23.77 -6.84
C LYS A 85 1.85 24.09 -5.86
N SER A 86 2.55 25.20 -6.09
CA SER A 86 3.66 25.64 -5.24
C SER A 86 3.17 26.00 -3.84
N ALA A 87 2.02 26.68 -3.73
CA ALA A 87 1.40 27.01 -2.45
C ALA A 87 0.93 25.75 -1.69
N LEU A 88 0.39 24.75 -2.39
CA LEU A 88 -0.01 23.46 -1.81
C LEU A 88 1.19 22.68 -1.28
N VAL A 89 2.25 22.57 -2.07
CA VAL A 89 3.50 21.90 -1.66
C VAL A 89 4.14 22.64 -0.50
N HIS A 90 4.21 23.97 -0.57
CA HIS A 90 4.76 24.79 0.51
C HIS A 90 3.98 24.58 1.82
N ARG A 91 2.65 24.68 1.79
CA ARG A 91 1.80 24.41 2.96
C ARG A 91 2.01 23.01 3.51
N TYR A 92 2.14 22.01 2.63
CA TYR A 92 2.38 20.63 3.06
C TYR A 92 3.74 20.45 3.76
N LEU A 93 4.77 21.19 3.35
CA LEU A 93 6.12 21.12 3.93
C LEU A 93 6.26 21.95 5.21
N THR A 94 5.82 23.20 5.19
CA THR A 94 6.10 24.20 6.22
C THR A 94 4.90 24.50 7.13
N GLY A 95 3.70 24.07 6.77
CA GLY A 95 2.46 24.37 7.48
C GLY A 95 1.88 25.77 7.21
N ALA A 96 2.63 26.65 6.54
CA ALA A 96 2.23 28.02 6.23
C ALA A 96 1.78 28.16 4.77
N TYR A 97 0.65 28.86 4.56
CA TYR A 97 0.17 29.21 3.23
C TYR A 97 0.86 30.48 2.74
N VAL A 98 1.54 30.39 1.60
CA VAL A 98 2.12 31.54 0.90
C VAL A 98 1.49 31.55 -0.49
N HIS A 99 0.90 32.69 -0.87
CA HIS A 99 0.21 32.85 -2.15
C HIS A 99 1.19 33.04 -3.33
N ASP A 100 2.47 33.24 -3.04
CA ASP A 100 3.49 33.50 -4.05
C ASP A 100 3.72 32.26 -4.92
N GLU A 101 3.34 32.36 -6.20
CA GLU A 101 3.52 31.31 -7.18
C GLU A 101 4.90 31.43 -7.79
N SER A 102 5.85 30.59 -7.35
CA SER A 102 7.14 30.51 -8.03
C SER A 102 6.94 30.00 -9.47
N PRO A 103 7.27 30.80 -10.50
CA PRO A 103 7.03 30.43 -11.90
C PRO A 103 7.94 29.29 -12.39
N GLU A 104 9.00 28.96 -11.64
CA GLU A 104 10.06 28.05 -12.06
C GLU A 104 9.91 26.59 -11.60
N GLY A 105 8.82 26.22 -10.93
CA GLY A 105 8.56 24.82 -10.55
C GLY A 105 9.60 24.23 -9.60
N GLY A 106 9.34 24.30 -8.29
CA GLY A 106 10.28 23.81 -7.28
C GLY A 106 10.34 22.28 -7.17
N ARG A 107 11.54 21.75 -6.91
CA ARG A 107 11.73 20.37 -6.43
C ARG A 107 11.81 20.38 -4.90
N PHE A 108 10.91 19.68 -4.25
CA PHE A 108 10.83 19.63 -2.80
C PHE A 108 10.99 18.20 -2.28
N LYS A 109 11.64 18.04 -1.12
CA LYS A 109 11.84 16.75 -0.44
C LYS A 109 11.28 16.84 0.97
N LYS A 110 10.37 15.92 1.34
CA LYS A 110 9.91 15.71 2.72
C LYS A 110 10.25 14.30 3.15
N GLU A 111 10.87 14.17 4.32
CA GLU A 111 11.09 12.87 4.93
C GLU A 111 9.86 12.49 5.74
N LEU A 112 9.31 11.33 5.44
CA LEU A 112 8.09 10.84 6.05
C LEU A 112 8.28 9.35 6.33
N SER A 113 8.05 8.96 7.58
CA SER A 113 8.05 7.56 7.98
C SER A 113 6.68 6.97 7.69
N TRP A 114 6.46 6.57 6.44
CA TRP A 114 5.23 5.89 6.05
C TRP A 114 5.40 4.38 6.10
N THR A 115 4.40 3.71 6.64
CA THR A 115 4.15 2.29 6.39
C THR A 115 3.28 2.18 5.14
N ILE A 116 3.76 1.52 4.09
CA ILE A 116 2.91 1.22 2.92
C ILE A 116 1.96 0.10 3.33
N LYS A 117 0.66 0.33 3.14
CA LYS A 117 -0.34 -0.73 3.01
C LYS A 117 -0.50 -1.00 1.52
N VAL A 118 -0.10 -2.18 1.03
CA VAL A 118 -0.49 -2.59 -0.31
C VAL A 118 -1.86 -3.26 -0.17
N THR A 119 -2.93 -2.53 -0.40
CA THR A 119 -4.25 -3.16 -0.51
C THR A 119 -4.37 -3.74 -1.92
N CYS A 120 -4.24 -5.05 -2.06
CA CYS A 120 -4.59 -5.76 -3.30
C CYS A 120 -6.11 -5.88 -3.36
N PHE A 121 -6.71 -5.46 -4.48
CA PHE A 121 -8.12 -5.64 -4.82
C PHE A 121 -8.28 -6.80 -5.79
#